data_AF-A0A8T3U9S5-F1
#
_entry.id   AF-A0A8T3U9S5-F1
#
_cell.length_a   1.000
_cell.length_b   1.000
_cell.length_c   1.000
_cell.angle_alpha   90.00
_cell.angle_beta   90.00
_cell.angle_gamma   90.00
#
_symmetry.space_group_name_H-M   'P 1'
#
loop_
_entity.id
_entity.type
_entity.pdbx_description
1 polymer ?
#
loop_
_entity_poly.entity_id
_entity_poly.type
_entity_poly.pdbx_seq_one_letter_code
_entity_poly.pdbx_strand_id
1 'polypeptide(L)'
;MISKFLIITTLFGVVILSPFSNSVMAYNYNTSSYDHAYRGAYFNPNSMVTQCISVEYLPRYSITNYTYLYGDGTKCLVQVDKAGVVHNILVTKP
;
A
#
# COMPACT_ATOMS: atom_id res chain seq x y z
N MET A 1 -53.02 -43.50 -0.70
CA MET A 1 -52.26 -42.62 0.22
C MET A 1 -50.81 -42.62 -0.23
N ILE A 2 -50.41 -41.59 -0.99
CA ILE A 2 -49.03 -41.41 -1.47
C ILE A 2 -48.45 -40.24 -0.69
N SER A 3 -47.43 -40.55 0.11
CA SER A 3 -46.67 -39.62 0.94
C SER A 3 -46.04 -38.54 0.08
N LYS A 4 -46.38 -37.27 0.35
CA LYS A 4 -45.73 -36.11 -0.25
C LYS A 4 -44.39 -35.92 0.44
N PHE A 5 -43.32 -36.46 -0.15
CA PHE A 5 -41.96 -36.09 0.24
C PHE A 5 -41.69 -34.65 -0.20
N LEU A 6 -41.75 -33.75 0.78
CA LEU A 6 -41.34 -32.36 0.67
C LEU A 6 -39.81 -32.32 0.58
N ILE A 7 -39.25 -32.24 -0.64
CA ILE A 7 -37.82 -32.02 -0.82
C ILE A 7 -37.55 -30.54 -0.53
N ILE A 8 -36.95 -30.30 0.63
CA ILE A 8 -36.39 -29.01 1.04
C ILE A 8 -35.12 -28.81 0.20
N THR A 9 -35.23 -28.12 -0.93
CA THR A 9 -34.06 -27.59 -1.64
C THR A 9 -33.63 -26.30 -0.94
N THR A 10 -32.65 -26.44 -0.05
CA THR A 10 -31.90 -25.36 0.56
C THR A 10 -31.35 -24.42 -0.50
N LEU A 11 -31.82 -23.18 -0.47
CA LEU A 11 -31.34 -22.08 -1.28
C LEU A 11 -29.94 -21.68 -0.76
N PHE A 12 -28.93 -22.50 -1.05
CA PHE A 12 -27.54 -22.04 -1.00
C PHE A 12 -27.36 -21.07 -2.15
N GLY A 13 -27.71 -19.82 -1.90
CA GLY A 13 -27.32 -18.70 -2.74
C GLY A 13 -25.80 -18.65 -2.77
N VAL A 14 -25.21 -19.34 -3.74
CA VAL A 14 -23.85 -19.09 -4.18
C VAL A 14 -23.89 -17.66 -4.70
N VAL A 15 -23.61 -16.71 -3.81
CA VAL A 15 -23.08 -15.42 -4.20
C VAL A 15 -21.75 -15.77 -4.86
N ILE A 16 -21.79 -15.90 -6.19
CA ILE A 16 -20.60 -15.87 -7.01
C ILE A 16 -19.99 -14.50 -6.70
N LEU A 17 -19.06 -14.47 -5.75
CA LEU A 17 -18.04 -13.45 -5.67
C LEU A 17 -17.37 -13.50 -7.03
N SER A 18 -17.85 -12.67 -7.96
CA SER A 18 -17.07 -12.33 -9.12
C SER A 18 -15.72 -11.89 -8.57
N PRO A 19 -14.59 -12.55 -8.91
CA PRO A 19 -13.34 -11.91 -8.69
C PRO A 19 -13.40 -10.68 -9.59
N PHE A 20 -13.60 -9.50 -9.01
CA PHE A 20 -13.14 -8.28 -9.66
C PHE A 20 -11.62 -8.42 -9.70
N SER A 21 -11.14 -9.20 -10.68
CA SER A 21 -9.80 -9.12 -11.20
C SER A 21 -9.73 -7.80 -11.97
N ASN A 22 -9.87 -6.69 -11.25
CA ASN A 22 -9.23 -5.47 -11.68
C ASN A 22 -7.75 -5.74 -11.50
N SER A 23 -7.14 -6.36 -12.51
CA SER A 23 -5.70 -6.35 -12.70
C SER A 23 -5.30 -4.90 -13.00
N VAL A 24 -5.45 -4.02 -12.01
CA VAL A 24 -4.72 -2.75 -12.03
C VAL A 24 -3.28 -3.19 -11.81
N MET A 25 -2.48 -3.04 -12.85
CA MET A 25 -1.07 -3.34 -12.77
C MET A 25 -0.47 -2.29 -11.86
N ALA A 26 -0.04 -2.71 -10.67
CA ALA A 26 0.65 -1.82 -9.75
C ALA A 26 1.79 -1.12 -10.52
N TYR A 27 1.83 0.21 -10.45
CA TYR A 27 2.84 1.00 -11.15
C TYR A 27 3.60 1.88 -10.20
N ASN A 28 4.89 2.05 -10.51
CA ASN A 28 5.81 2.79 -9.68
C ASN A 28 6.30 4.03 -10.42
N TYR A 29 6.42 5.14 -9.72
CA TYR A 29 7.04 6.36 -10.25
C TYR A 29 7.83 7.10 -9.18
N ASN A 30 8.91 7.77 -9.60
CA ASN A 30 9.64 8.69 -8.75
C ASN A 30 9.01 10.09 -8.86
N THR A 31 8.96 10.81 -7.74
CA THR A 31 8.42 12.17 -7.67
C THR A 31 9.35 13.07 -6.86
N SER A 32 9.28 14.38 -7.07
CA SER A 32 10.00 15.37 -6.26
C SER A 32 9.36 15.58 -4.89
N SER A 33 8.07 15.27 -4.76
CA SER A 33 7.32 15.38 -3.51
C SER A 33 6.17 14.40 -3.46
N TYR A 34 5.86 13.92 -2.25
CA TYR A 34 4.65 13.18 -1.96
C TYR A 34 4.26 13.39 -0.51
N ASP A 35 3.02 13.81 -0.27
CA ASP A 35 2.55 14.22 1.05
C ASP A 35 3.50 15.25 1.69
N HIS A 36 4.08 14.96 2.86
CA HIS A 36 5.01 15.85 3.56
C HIS A 36 6.50 15.54 3.28
N ALA A 37 6.80 14.66 2.33
CA ALA A 37 8.16 14.38 1.88
C ALA A 37 8.51 15.24 0.66
N TYR A 38 9.67 15.90 0.69
CA TYR A 38 10.19 16.72 -0.39
C TYR A 38 11.65 16.38 -0.66
N ARG A 39 11.99 16.03 -1.90
CA ARG A 39 13.35 15.68 -2.30
C ARG A 39 14.29 16.88 -2.10
N GLY A 40 15.43 16.64 -1.46
CA GLY A 40 16.40 17.68 -1.10
C GLY A 40 16.09 18.44 0.19
N ALA A 41 14.98 18.13 0.86
CA ALA A 41 14.63 18.74 2.14
C ALA A 41 14.88 17.78 3.32
N TYR A 42 14.96 18.34 4.53
CA TYR A 42 14.93 17.56 5.76
C TYR A 42 13.59 16.83 5.90
N PHE A 43 13.65 15.58 6.33
CA PHE A 43 12.49 14.73 6.53
C PHE A 43 12.15 14.54 8.00
N ASN A 44 10.89 14.74 8.36
CA ASN A 44 10.33 14.31 9.63
C ASN A 44 9.48 13.05 9.40
N PRO A 45 9.92 11.85 9.84
CA PRO A 45 9.14 10.63 9.62
C PRO A 45 7.74 10.64 10.21
N ASN A 46 7.48 11.50 11.19
CA ASN A 46 6.18 11.65 11.86
C ASN A 46 5.25 12.66 11.17
N SER A 47 5.70 13.36 10.12
CA SER A 47 4.85 14.34 9.42
C SER A 47 3.96 13.73 8.34
N MET A 48 4.16 12.46 7.98
CA MET A 48 3.34 11.80 6.97
C MET A 48 1.96 11.47 7.56
N VAL A 49 0.89 11.80 6.84
CA VAL A 49 -0.50 11.63 7.32
C VAL A 49 -0.99 10.22 6.97
N THR A 50 -0.24 9.21 7.42
CA THR A 50 -0.44 7.82 7.03
C THR A 50 0.36 6.86 7.93
N GLN A 51 0.16 5.55 7.77
CA GLN A 51 0.89 4.55 8.55
C GLN A 51 2.30 4.31 7.99
N CYS A 52 3.32 4.42 8.85
CA CYS A 52 4.65 3.88 8.56
C CYS A 52 4.65 2.37 8.81
N ILE A 53 4.86 1.57 7.76
CA ILE A 53 4.80 0.10 7.81
C ILE A 53 6.18 -0.56 7.87
N SER A 54 7.25 0.16 7.53
CA SER A 54 8.63 -0.34 7.63
C SER A 54 9.63 0.80 7.73
N VAL A 55 10.68 0.57 8.52
CA VAL A 55 11.88 1.42 8.59
C VAL A 55 13.09 0.50 8.43
N GLU A 56 13.84 0.67 7.35
CA GLU A 56 15.00 -0.15 7.03
C GLU A 56 16.22 0.74 6.84
N TYR A 57 17.27 0.51 7.62
CA TYR A 57 18.56 1.16 7.41
C TYR A 57 19.43 0.31 6.49
N LEU A 58 19.99 0.93 5.45
CA LEU A 58 20.89 0.33 4.47
C LEU A 58 22.33 0.84 4.72
N PRO A 59 23.18 0.11 5.48
CA PRO A 59 24.47 0.61 5.93
C PRO A 59 25.42 0.95 4.79
N ARG A 60 25.39 0.15 3.71
CA ARG A 60 26.24 0.36 2.52
C ARG A 60 26.04 1.73 1.88
N TYR A 61 24.82 2.27 1.95
CA TYR A 61 24.45 3.54 1.33
C TYR A 61 24.30 4.67 2.36
N SER A 62 24.33 4.35 3.66
CA SER A 62 23.98 5.30 4.73
C SER A 62 22.60 5.95 4.50
N ILE A 63 21.65 5.15 4.01
CA ILE A 63 20.27 5.54 3.71
C ILE A 63 19.32 4.79 4.64
N THR A 64 18.34 5.51 5.18
CA THR A 64 17.15 4.94 5.85
C THR A 64 15.97 5.01 4.90
N ASN A 65 15.36 3.86 4.62
CA ASN A 65 14.11 3.76 3.88
C ASN A 65 12.94 3.80 4.87
N TYR A 66 12.05 4.77 4.72
CA TYR A 66 10.76 4.81 5.39
C TYR A 66 9.68 4.41 4.40
N THR A 67 8.92 3.36 4.70
CA THR A 67 7.83 2.90 3.84
C THR A 67 6.48 3.19 4.50
N TYR A 68 5.63 3.89 3.77
CA TYR A 68 4.32 4.33 4.21
C TYR A 68 3.22 3.67 3.37
N LEU A 69 2.10 3.29 4.00
CA LEU A 69 0.94 2.68 3.36
C LEU A 69 -0.31 3.53 3.57
N TYR A 70 -0.88 4.01 2.48
CA TYR A 70 -2.08 4.84 2.45
C TYR A 70 -3.34 3.99 2.36
N GLY A 71 -4.48 4.57 2.75
CA GLY A 71 -5.77 3.88 2.78
C GLY A 71 -6.27 3.40 1.40
N ASP A 72 -5.79 4.00 0.32
CA ASP A 72 -6.09 3.57 -1.06
C ASP A 72 -5.19 2.42 -1.55
N GLY A 73 -4.27 1.92 -0.71
CA GLY A 73 -3.29 0.89 -1.07
C GLY A 73 -1.99 1.46 -1.67
N THR A 74 -1.88 2.77 -1.86
CA THR A 74 -0.63 3.41 -2.31
C THR A 74 0.48 3.16 -1.30
N LYS A 75 1.67 2.79 -1.77
CA LYS A 75 2.89 2.77 -0.95
C LYS A 75 3.81 3.92 -1.34
N CYS A 76 4.40 4.57 -0.35
CA CYS A 76 5.43 5.59 -0.55
C CYS A 76 6.69 5.18 0.18
N LEU A 77 7.79 5.01 -0.55
CA LEU A 77 9.13 4.78 -0.01
C LEU A 77 9.91 6.10 -0.08
N VAL A 78 10.32 6.59 1.09
CA VAL A 78 11.15 7.80 1.24
C VAL A 78 12.55 7.38 1.65
N GLN A 79 13.54 7.72 0.83
CA GLN A 79 14.95 7.42 1.10
C GLN A 79 15.63 8.64 1.70
N VAL A 80 16.13 8.51 2.91
CA VAL A 80 16.67 9.60 3.70
C VAL A 80 18.11 9.29 4.07
N ASP A 81 19.04 10.21 3.90
CA ASP A 81 20.43 10.00 4.32
C ASP A 81 20.62 10.19 5.83
N LYS A 82 21.86 9.94 6.29
CA LYS A 82 22.27 10.17 7.68
C LYS A 82 22.08 11.61 8.18
N ALA A 83 22.03 12.60 7.28
CA ALA A 83 21.81 13.99 7.64
C ALA A 83 20.31 14.31 7.77
N GLY A 84 19.43 13.37 7.42
CA GLY A 84 17.99 13.56 7.43
C GLY A 84 17.43 14.13 6.13
N VAL A 85 18.22 14.16 5.04
CA VAL A 85 17.81 14.74 3.75
C VAL A 85 17.21 13.68 2.84
N VAL A 86 16.08 13.99 2.20
CA VAL A 86 15.42 13.09 1.24
C VAL A 86 16.17 13.05 -0.09
N HIS A 87 16.58 11.85 -0.52
CA HIS A 87 17.20 11.62 -1.82
C HIS A 87 16.21 11.14 -2.86
N ASN A 88 15.26 10.29 -2.48
CA ASN A 88 14.30 9.73 -3.41
C ASN A 88 12.93 9.51 -2.76
N ILE A 89 11.89 9.65 -3.57
CA ILE A 89 10.50 9.39 -3.19
C ILE A 89 9.92 8.51 -4.28
N LEU A 90 9.72 7.23 -3.97
CA LEU A 90 9.16 6.23 -4.87
C LEU A 90 7.72 5.92 -4.44
N VAL A 91 6.78 6.15 -5.34
CA VAL A 91 5.35 5.90 -5.10
C VAL A 91 4.92 4.69 -5.92
N THR A 92 4.29 3.73 -5.26
CA THR A 92 3.65 2.55 -5.87
C THR A 92 2.15 2.69 -5.74
N LYS A 93 1.47 2.84 -6.87
CA LYS A 93 0.00 2.77 -6.94
C LYS A 93 -0.43 1.31 -7.10
N PRO A 94 -1.49 0.87 -6.40
CA PRO A 94 -2.04 -0.48 -6.53
C PRO A 94 -2.70 -0.70 -7.89
#